data_AF-A0A523NNW6-F1
#
_entry.id   AF-A0A523NNW6-F1
#
_cell.length_a   1.000
_cell.length_b   1.000
_cell.length_c   1.000
_cell.angle_alpha   90.00
_cell.angle_beta   90.00
_cell.angle_gamma   90.00
#
_symmetry.space_group_name_H-M   'P 1'
#
loop_
_entity.id
_entity.type
_entity.pdbx_description
1 polymer ?
#
loop_
_entity_poly.entity_id
_entity_poly.type
_entity_poly.pdbx_seq_one_letter_code
_entity_poly.pdbx_strand_id
1 'polypeptide(L)' 'KSSLLATLIPRNIRLSEAPSHGKPIFLYDNRSKGADSYIELAREIIARSKKPAAKSTLETSETAS' A
#
# COMPACT_ATOMS: atom_id res chain seq x y z
N LYS A 1 -1.28 -5.38 -16.50
CA LYS A 1 -1.04 -5.49 -15.04
C LYS A 1 -1.34 -4.13 -14.43
N SER A 2 -2.34 -3.99 -13.57
CA SER A 2 -2.69 -2.72 -12.94
C SER A 2 -1.58 -2.28 -11.97
N SER A 3 -1.09 -1.06 -12.13
CA SER A 3 -0.08 -0.43 -11.27
C SER A 3 -0.67 0.11 -9.97
N LEU A 4 -1.95 -0.15 -9.72
CA LEU A 4 -2.67 0.35 -8.55
C LEU A 4 -2.30 -0.46 -7.30
N LEU A 5 -2.36 0.23 -6.16
CA LEU A 5 -2.26 -0.33 -4.81
C LEU A 5 -3.65 -0.30 -4.18
N ALA A 6 -3.93 -1.23 -3.29
CA ALA A 6 -5.23 -1.36 -2.61
C ALA A 6 -5.35 -0.39 -1.42
N THR A 7 -4.22 -0.03 -0.78
CA THR A 7 -4.21 0.89 0.35
C THR A 7 -4.59 2.30 -0.09
N LEU A 8 -5.63 2.85 0.52
CA LEU A 8 -6.11 4.21 0.27
C LEU A 8 -5.47 5.19 1.26
N ILE A 9 -4.91 6.28 0.75
CA ILE A 9 -4.43 7.39 1.59
C ILE A 9 -5.53 8.45 1.68
N PRO A 10 -6.17 8.64 2.85
CA PRO A 10 -7.22 9.64 3.01
C PRO A 10 -6.62 11.05 3.02
N ARG A 11 -7.44 12.05 2.68
CA ARG A 11 -7.07 13.45 2.87
C ARG A 11 -6.85 13.73 4.36
N ASN A 12 -5.66 14.19 4.73
CA ASN A 12 -5.28 14.40 6.12
C ASN A 12 -4.46 15.69 6.26
N ILE A 13 -4.87 16.57 7.18
CA ILE A 13 -4.24 17.89 7.40
C ILE A 13 -2.81 17.73 7.91
N ARG A 14 -2.58 16.84 8.90
CA ARG A 14 -1.24 16.59 9.47
C ARG A 14 -0.27 16.09 8.40
N LEU A 15 -0.74 15.23 7.51
CA LEU A 15 0.04 14.74 6.37
C LEU A 15 0.39 15.86 5.38
N SER A 16 -0.51 16.83 5.17
CA SER A 16 -0.24 18.01 4.33
C SER A 16 0.66 19.05 5.01
N GLU A 17 0.66 19.15 6.34
CA GLU A 17 1.50 20.08 7.11
C GLU A 17 2.93 19.56 7.29
N ALA A 18 3.13 18.25 7.39
CA ALA A 18 4.44 17.63 7.64
C ALA A 18 5.56 18.13 6.69
N PRO A 19 5.34 18.27 5.35
CA PRO A 19 6.34 18.82 4.43
C PRO A 19 6.77 20.26 4.76
N SER A 20 5.84 21.12 5.19
CA SER A 20 6.13 22.51 5.58
C SER A 20 7.02 22.58 6.83
N HIS A 21 6.92 21.58 7.71
CA HIS A 21 7.77 21.46 8.89
C HIS A 21 9.10 20.72 8.60
N GLY A 22 9.34 20.29 7.36
CA GLY A 22 10.54 19.53 6.98
C GLY A 22 10.66 18.19 7.70
N LYS A 23 9.55 17.63 8.18
CA LYS A 23 9.50 16.36 8.91
C LYS A 23 8.66 15.34 8.15
N PRO A 24 9.08 14.06 8.06
CA PRO A 24 8.19 13.01 7.58
C PRO A 24 7.00 12.84 8.52
N ILE A 25 5.89 12.30 8.03
CA ILE A 25 4.65 12.16 8.81
C ILE A 25 4.85 11.39 10.12
N PHE A 26 5.75 10.40 10.14
CA PHE A 26 6.08 9.64 11.34
C PHE A 26 6.80 10.45 12.43
N LEU A 27 7.57 11.48 12.05
CA LEU A 27 8.24 12.37 13.00
C LEU A 27 7.40 13.61 13.33
N TYR A 28 6.46 13.97 12.46
CA TYR A 28 5.54 15.09 12.69
C TYR A 28 4.38 14.67 13.61
N ASP A 29 3.66 13.62 13.24
CA ASP A 29 2.54 13.07 14.01
C ASP A 29 2.34 11.58 13.70
N ASN A 30 2.96 10.73 14.53
CA ASN A 30 2.90 9.27 14.39
C ASN A 30 1.55 8.65 14.77
N ARG A 31 0.63 9.40 15.39
CA ARG A 31 -0.71 8.94 15.75
C ARG A 31 -1.78 9.44 14.78
N SER A 32 -1.36 10.14 13.72
CA SER A 32 -2.27 10.61 12.68
C SER A 32 -2.74 9.47 11.78
N LYS A 33 -3.99 9.56 11.30
CA LYS A 33 -4.52 8.64 10.29
C LYS A 33 -3.64 8.56 9.03
N GLY A 34 -2.97 9.66 8.69
CA GLY A 34 -2.02 9.69 7.56
C GLY A 34 -0.81 8.79 7.81
N ALA A 35 -0.25 8.79 9.03
CA ALA A 35 0.84 7.88 9.39
C ALA A 35 0.40 6.41 9.29
N ASP A 36 -0.78 6.07 9.83
CA ASP A 36 -1.31 4.70 9.80
C ASP A 36 -1.50 4.19 8.36
N SER A 37 -2.11 4.99 7.47
CA SER A 37 -2.28 4.62 6.06
C SER A 37 -0.95 4.42 5.34
N TYR A 38 0.09 5.18 5.67
CA TYR A 38 1.42 4.98 5.10
C TYR A 38 2.09 3.69 5.61
N ILE A 39 1.82 3.25 6.84
CA ILE A 39 2.29 1.96 7.37
C ILE A 39 1.62 0.81 6.60
N GLU A 40 0.31 0.88 6.40
CA GLU A 40 -0.44 -0.11 5.61
C GLU A 40 0.09 -0.20 4.18
N LEU A 41 0.34 0.96 3.56
CA LEU A 41 0.89 1.04 2.21
C LEU A 41 2.27 0.39 2.14
N ALA A 42 3.14 0.69 3.11
CA ALA A 42 4.48 0.09 3.18
C ALA A 42 4.40 -1.44 3.30
N ARG A 43 3.47 -1.96 4.13
CA ARG A 43 3.23 -3.40 4.26
C ARG A 43 2.76 -4.01 2.93
N GLU A 44 1.85 -3.35 2.23
CA GLU A 44 1.37 -3.82 0.91
C GLU A 44 2.50 -3.89 -0.11
N ILE A 45 3.34 -2.84 -0.19
CA ILE A 45 4.48 -2.79 -1.11
C ILE A 45 5.46 -3.93 -0.82
N ILE A 46 5.79 -4.16 0.46
CA ILE A 46 6.68 -5.25 0.89
C ILE A 46 6.07 -6.63 0.56
N ALA A 47 4.77 -6.81 0.78
CA ALA A 47 4.09 -8.06 0.46
C ALA A 47 4.09 -8.33 -1.06
N ARG A 48 3.89 -7.28 -1.87
CA ARG A 48 3.92 -7.38 -3.34
C ARG A 48 5.33 -7.63 -3.88
N SER A 49 6.38 -7.09 -3.25
CA SER A 49 7.77 -7.33 -3.65
C SER A 49 8.26 -8.73 -3.25
N LYS A 50 7.79 -9.26 -2.11
CA LYS A 50 8.10 -10.63 -1.66
C LYS A 50 7.35 -11.71 -2.41
N LYS A 51 6.29 -11.38 -3.14
CA LYS A 51 5.60 -12.34 -4.00
C LYS A 51 6.48 -12.58 -5.23
N PRO A 52 7.18 -13.73 -5.38
CA PRO A 52 7.80 -14.04 -6.65
C PRO A 52 6.72 -13.99 -7.72
N ALA A 53 7.08 -13.56 -8.92
CA ALA A 53 6.17 -13.37 -10.05
C ALA A 53 5.61 -14.69 -10.61
N ALA A 54 5.07 -15.55 -9.74
CA ALA A 54 4.49 -16.84 -10.05
C ALA A 54 3.04 -16.86 -9.55
N LYS A 55 2.13 -16.48 -10.44
CA LYS A 55 1.02 -17.36 -10.83
C LYS A 55 0.80 -17.17 -12.33
N SER A 56 1.25 -18.20 -13.04
CA SER A 56 1.04 -18.47 -14.44
C SER A 56 -0.44 -18.51 -14.79
N THR A 57 -0.73 -18.07 -16.01
CA THR A 57 -1.76 -18.65 -16.86
C THR A 57 -1.85 -20.16 -16.64
N LEU A 58 -3.03 -20.64 -16.24
CA LEU A 58 -3.52 -21.95 -16.65
C LEU A 58 -5.01 -21.77 -16.97
N GLU A 59 -5.24 -21.62 -18.26
CA GLU A 59 -6.49 -21.89 -18.95
C GLU A 59 -6.86 -23.38 -18.80
N THR A 60 -8.16 -23.61 -18.62
CA THR A 60 -8.99 -24.64 -19.26
C THR A 60 -8.86 -26.12 -18.85
N SER A 61 -10.04 -26.76 -18.96
CA SER A 61 -10.38 -28.18 -19.10
C SER A 61 -10.55 -29.05 -17.84
N GLU A 62 -11.84 -29.36 -17.62
CA GLU A 62 -12.39 -30.73 -17.47
C GLU A 62 -12.31 -31.47 -16.14
N THR A 63 -13.50 -31.69 -15.58
CA THR A 63 -14.06 -33.00 -15.21
C THR A 63 -15.56 -32.73 -14.97
N ALA A 64 -16.53 -33.11 -15.79
CA ALA A 64 -16.79 -34.42 -16.38
C ALA A 64 -16.64 -35.54 -15.34
N SER A 65 -17.55 -35.55 -14.38
CA SER A 65 -18.16 -36.74 -13.79
C SER A 65 -19.55 -36.39 -13.28
#